data_AF-A0A0L0APF3-F1
#
_entry.id   AF-A0A0L0APF3-F1
#
_cell.length_a   1.000
_cell.length_b   1.000
_cell.length_c   1.000
_cell.angle_alpha   90.00
_cell.angle_beta   90.00
_cell.angle_gamma   90.00
#
_symmetry.space_group_name_H-M   'P 1'
#
loop_
_entity.id
_entity.type
_entity.pdbx_description
1 polymer ?
#
loop_
_entity_poly.entity_id
_entity_poly.type
_entity_poly.pdbx_seq_one_letter_code
_entity_poly.pdbx_strand_id
1 'polypeptide(L)'
;MINAIISGGTMTKKSARISLIILMMVSTIGCKSPDTAKGLEYRAGNRVFSLKKECLVQASSRNPVSPVVFFKVKRSDTCSEKFNDLFLDNLNNKLTVLFNGDVILESRIVSPIKTEGGFYQSAPTQNEALKIAQFYK
;
A
#
# COMPACT_ATOMS: atom_id res chain seq x y z
N MET A 1 -73.77 17.88 35.96
CA MET A 1 -74.97 17.21 35.41
C MET A 1 -74.78 17.05 33.91
N ILE A 2 -75.05 15.85 33.39
CA ILE A 2 -75.34 15.49 31.98
C ILE A 2 -74.11 15.24 31.06
N ASN A 3 -73.72 13.96 30.94
CA ASN A 3 -73.73 13.09 29.73
C ASN A 3 -73.99 13.80 28.37
N ALA A 4 -73.54 13.41 27.17
CA ALA A 4 -72.93 12.22 26.61
C ALA A 4 -72.83 12.41 25.07
N ILE A 5 -71.88 11.70 24.44
CA ILE A 5 -71.97 10.97 23.15
C ILE A 5 -72.04 11.73 21.79
N ILE A 6 -70.88 11.70 21.12
CA ILE A 6 -70.54 11.18 19.76
C ILE A 6 -71.62 11.18 18.65
N SER A 7 -71.28 11.84 17.53
CA SER A 7 -71.57 11.42 16.15
C SER A 7 -70.46 12.03 15.28
N GLY A 8 -69.64 11.31 14.50
CA GLY A 8 -69.91 10.14 13.67
C GLY A 8 -70.05 10.59 12.21
N GLY A 9 -68.93 10.76 11.48
CA GLY A 9 -68.98 11.11 10.05
C GLY A 9 -67.61 11.32 9.41
N THR A 10 -67.13 10.29 8.72
CA THR A 10 -65.89 10.22 7.95
C THR A 10 -66.05 10.77 6.53
N MET A 11 -65.03 11.46 6.00
CA MET A 11 -64.42 11.17 4.68
C MET A 11 -63.26 12.11 4.34
N THR A 12 -62.06 11.59 4.55
CA THR A 12 -60.91 11.59 3.63
C THR A 12 -60.86 12.64 2.50
N LYS A 13 -59.90 13.57 2.60
CA LYS A 13 -59.31 14.22 1.42
C LYS A 13 -57.78 14.19 1.52
N LYS A 14 -57.20 13.63 0.46
CA LYS A 14 -55.84 13.11 0.31
C LYS A 14 -54.77 14.15 0.66
N SER A 15 -53.85 13.81 1.57
CA SER A 15 -52.60 14.55 1.75
C SER A 15 -51.69 14.30 0.55
N ALA A 16 -51.50 15.32 -0.27
CA ALA A 16 -50.51 15.30 -1.34
C ALA A 16 -49.11 15.30 -0.68
N ARG A 17 -48.42 14.15 -0.79
CA ARG A 17 -47.01 14.01 -0.41
C ARG A 17 -46.17 14.83 -1.39
N ILE A 18 -45.54 15.90 -0.91
CA ILE A 18 -44.50 16.62 -1.66
C ILE A 18 -43.16 16.15 -1.10
N SER A 19 -42.60 15.09 -1.70
CA SER A 19 -41.21 14.69 -1.47
C SER A 19 -40.33 15.46 -2.44
N LEU A 20 -39.67 16.51 -1.94
CA LEU A 20 -38.66 17.26 -2.68
C LEU A 20 -37.32 16.50 -2.59
N ILE A 21 -36.99 15.70 -3.60
CA ILE A 21 -35.69 15.01 -3.69
C ILE A 21 -34.70 15.95 -4.38
N ILE A 22 -33.79 16.54 -3.61
CA ILE A 22 -32.67 17.33 -4.13
C ILE A 22 -31.53 16.36 -4.47
N LEU A 23 -31.33 16.10 -5.76
CA LEU A 23 -30.21 15.29 -6.26
C LEU A 23 -28.98 16.20 -6.46
N MET A 24 -28.14 16.32 -5.43
CA MET A 24 -26.83 16.96 -5.58
C MET A 24 -25.87 15.98 -6.29
N MET A 25 -25.62 16.22 -7.58
CA MET A 25 -24.51 15.60 -8.30
C MET A 25 -23.20 16.17 -7.76
N VAL A 26 -22.56 15.43 -6.86
CA VAL A 26 -21.18 15.72 -6.46
C VAL A 26 -20.27 15.12 -7.54
N SER A 27 -19.84 15.96 -8.50
CA SER A 27 -18.79 15.59 -9.43
C SER A 27 -17.48 15.48 -8.64
N THR A 28 -17.11 14.27 -8.23
CA THR A 28 -15.77 14.00 -7.70
C THR A 28 -14.78 14.16 -8.85
N ILE A 29 -14.18 15.35 -8.96
CA ILE A 29 -12.99 15.55 -9.77
C ILE A 29 -11.92 14.67 -9.13
N GLY A 30 -11.69 13.49 -9.72
CA GLY A 30 -10.64 12.58 -9.28
C GLY A 30 -9.30 13.25 -9.51
N CYS A 31 -8.72 13.86 -8.47
CA CYS A 31 -7.31 14.19 -8.45
C CYS A 31 -6.53 12.89 -8.62
N LYS A 32 -6.13 12.58 -9.86
CA LYS A 32 -5.11 11.58 -10.10
C LYS A 32 -3.81 12.25 -9.66
N SER A 33 -3.43 12.03 -8.40
CA SER A 33 -2.13 12.46 -7.90
C SER A 33 -1.07 11.96 -8.89
N PRO A 34 -0.11 12.81 -9.29
CA PRO A 34 0.99 12.34 -10.14
C PRO A 34 1.59 11.11 -9.47
N ASP A 35 1.79 10.03 -10.24
CA ASP A 35 2.45 8.82 -9.77
C ASP A 35 3.90 9.21 -9.43
N THR A 36 4.10 9.72 -8.22
CA THR A 36 5.42 9.95 -7.66
C THR A 36 6.09 8.58 -7.63
N ALA A 37 7.21 8.44 -8.33
CA ALA A 37 8.02 7.22 -8.36
C ALA A 37 8.05 6.57 -6.96
N LYS A 38 7.34 5.44 -6.83
CA LYS A 38 7.23 4.69 -5.59
C LYS A 38 8.46 3.80 -5.53
N GLY A 39 9.30 3.93 -4.50
CA GLY A 39 10.51 3.10 -4.39
C GLY A 39 10.22 1.59 -4.35
N LEU A 40 11.17 0.85 -3.82
CA LEU A 40 10.98 -0.59 -3.59
C LEU A 40 9.88 -0.84 -2.55
N GLU A 41 8.99 -1.76 -2.88
CA GLU A 41 7.96 -2.26 -1.99
C GLU A 41 8.03 -3.78 -1.92
N TYR A 42 8.01 -4.30 -0.70
CA TYR A 42 8.08 -5.72 -0.39
C TYR A 42 6.72 -6.18 0.14
N ARG A 43 6.09 -7.14 -0.53
CA ARG A 43 4.79 -7.70 -0.14
C ARG A 43 4.93 -9.18 0.18
N ALA A 44 4.47 -9.57 1.37
CA ALA A 44 4.39 -10.97 1.77
C ALA A 44 3.18 -11.17 2.71
N GLY A 45 2.33 -12.14 2.39
CA GLY A 45 1.05 -12.30 3.09
C GLY A 45 0.24 -11.00 3.05
N ASN A 46 -0.23 -10.55 4.22
CA ASN A 46 -0.96 -9.29 4.39
C ASN A 46 -0.04 -8.10 4.75
N ARG A 47 1.28 -8.28 4.67
CA ARG A 47 2.28 -7.29 5.08
C ARG A 47 2.88 -6.60 3.86
N VAL A 48 3.07 -5.31 4.01
CA VAL A 48 3.74 -4.46 3.01
C VAL A 48 4.81 -3.65 3.72
N PHE A 49 6.01 -3.62 3.16
CA PHE A 49 7.09 -2.76 3.59
C PHE A 49 7.61 -1.94 2.41
N SER A 50 7.44 -0.62 2.47
CA SER A 50 8.03 0.30 1.49
C SER A 50 9.40 0.76 1.99
N LEU A 51 10.45 0.45 1.24
CA LEU A 51 11.80 0.84 1.59
C LEU A 51 11.98 2.33 1.31
N LYS A 52 12.25 3.11 2.35
CA LYS A 52 12.43 4.55 2.25
C LYS A 52 13.91 4.93 2.15
N LYS A 53 14.23 6.04 1.50
CA LYS A 53 15.62 6.50 1.36
C LYS A 53 16.28 6.73 2.72
N GLU A 54 15.57 7.33 3.67
CA GLU A 54 16.06 7.59 5.02
C GLU A 54 16.38 6.32 5.83
N CYS A 55 15.88 5.16 5.40
CA CYS A 55 16.20 3.88 6.02
C CYS A 55 17.50 3.25 5.49
N LEU A 56 18.17 3.82 4.49
CA LEU A 56 19.37 3.24 3.91
C LEU A 56 20.64 3.87 4.45
N VAL A 57 21.59 3.01 4.84
CA VAL A 57 22.99 3.35 5.07
C VAL A 57 23.78 3.27 3.76
N GLN A 58 23.39 2.35 2.87
CA GLN A 58 24.07 2.13 1.61
C GLN A 58 23.11 1.58 0.54
N ALA A 59 23.25 2.09 -0.67
CA ALA A 59 22.66 1.53 -1.90
C ALA A 59 23.71 1.53 -3.01
N SER A 60 24.03 0.37 -3.58
CA SER A 60 24.99 0.32 -4.68
C SER A 60 24.78 -0.86 -5.62
N SER A 61 24.77 -0.58 -6.92
CA SER A 61 25.00 -1.57 -7.97
C SER A 61 26.49 -1.51 -8.32
N ARG A 62 27.26 -2.56 -7.98
CA ARG A 62 28.71 -2.66 -8.26
C ARG A 62 29.06 -3.83 -9.18
N ASN A 63 28.15 -4.76 -9.41
CA ASN A 63 28.42 -5.94 -10.21
C ASN A 63 27.93 -5.70 -11.65
N PRO A 64 28.82 -5.66 -12.66
CA PRO A 64 28.43 -5.51 -14.06
C PRO A 64 27.83 -6.80 -14.65
N VAL A 65 28.00 -7.94 -13.98
CA VAL A 65 27.61 -9.27 -14.47
C VAL A 65 26.25 -9.72 -13.90
N SER A 66 25.91 -9.29 -12.69
CA SER A 66 24.67 -9.70 -12.03
C SER A 66 23.75 -8.49 -11.79
N PRO A 67 22.48 -8.54 -12.23
CA PRO A 67 21.53 -7.44 -12.07
C PRO A 67 21.04 -7.35 -10.63
N VAL A 68 21.93 -6.94 -9.72
CA VAL A 68 21.66 -6.87 -8.28
C VAL A 68 22.02 -5.50 -7.71
N VAL A 69 21.28 -5.09 -6.69
CA VAL A 69 21.58 -3.90 -5.88
C VAL A 69 21.87 -4.34 -4.47
N PHE A 70 23.04 -3.96 -3.97
CA PHE A 70 23.36 -4.12 -2.55
C PHE A 70 22.71 -3.00 -1.76
N PHE A 71 21.98 -3.37 -0.71
CA PHE A 71 21.40 -2.46 0.26
C PHE A 71 21.90 -2.78 1.66
N LYS A 72 22.13 -1.75 2.46
CA LYS A 72 22.32 -1.87 3.92
C LYS A 72 21.33 -0.94 4.61
N VAL A 73 20.50 -1.50 5.47
CA VAL A 73 19.41 -0.76 6.15
C VAL A 73 19.91 -0.26 7.51
N LYS A 74 19.49 0.95 7.89
CA LYS A 74 19.77 1.53 9.20
C LYS A 74 19.14 0.68 10.29
N ARG A 75 19.92 0.39 11.35
CA ARG A 75 19.41 -0.30 12.54
C ARG A 75 18.47 0.60 13.32
N SER A 76 17.17 0.35 13.22
CA SER A 76 16.12 0.97 14.05
C SER A 76 14.82 0.17 13.95
N ASP A 77 13.92 0.42 14.90
CA ASP A 77 12.56 -0.11 14.97
C ASP A 77 11.75 0.17 13.69
N THR A 78 11.82 1.40 13.17
CA THR A 78 11.06 1.82 11.97
C THR A 78 11.65 1.38 10.64
N CYS A 79 12.89 0.89 10.63
CA CYS A 79 13.62 0.51 9.41
C CYS A 79 13.96 -0.98 9.42
N SER A 80 15.17 -1.36 9.82
CA SER A 80 15.62 -2.75 9.70
C SER A 80 14.79 -3.72 10.51
N GLU A 81 14.36 -3.37 11.73
CA GLU A 81 13.60 -4.31 12.57
C GLU A 81 12.24 -4.62 11.93
N LYS A 82 11.45 -3.59 11.61
CA LYS A 82 10.19 -3.76 10.88
C LYS A 82 10.36 -4.47 9.53
N PHE A 83 11.47 -4.24 8.84
CA PHE A 83 11.73 -4.92 7.57
C PHE A 83 12.10 -6.40 7.77
N ASN A 84 12.93 -6.70 8.77
CA ASN A 84 13.31 -8.06 9.13
C ASN A 84 12.08 -8.86 9.56
N ASP A 85 11.17 -8.25 10.31
CA ASP A 85 9.92 -8.88 10.74
C ASP A 85 9.08 -9.31 9.54
N LEU A 86 9.09 -8.57 8.42
CA LEU A 86 8.38 -9.00 7.20
C LEU A 86 8.85 -10.38 6.74
N PHE A 87 10.16 -10.66 6.78
CA PHE A 87 10.69 -11.97 6.40
C PHE A 87 10.46 -13.02 7.48
N LEU A 88 10.63 -12.66 8.76
CA LEU A 88 10.46 -13.57 9.89
C LEU A 88 9.01 -14.08 9.99
N ASP A 89 8.03 -13.19 9.84
CA ASP A 89 6.61 -13.51 10.04
C ASP A 89 5.96 -14.17 8.81
N ASN A 90 6.67 -14.23 7.67
CA ASN A 90 6.13 -14.72 6.41
C ASN A 90 6.97 -15.83 5.79
N LEU A 91 7.61 -16.66 6.62
CA LEU A 91 8.30 -17.86 6.14
C LEU A 91 7.36 -18.73 5.32
N ASN A 92 7.89 -19.27 4.22
CA ASN A 92 7.20 -20.06 3.20
C ASN A 92 6.11 -19.33 2.39
N ASN A 93 5.80 -18.07 2.68
CA ASN A 93 4.88 -17.27 1.87
C ASN A 93 5.56 -16.75 0.60
N LYS A 94 4.74 -16.40 -0.38
CA LYS A 94 5.17 -15.68 -1.58
C LYS A 94 5.65 -14.27 -1.19
N LEU A 95 6.83 -13.91 -1.69
CA LEU A 95 7.36 -12.56 -1.69
C LEU A 95 7.17 -11.96 -3.09
N THR A 96 6.57 -10.80 -3.16
CA THR A 96 6.55 -9.96 -4.38
C THR A 96 7.27 -8.67 -4.07
N VAL A 97 8.28 -8.33 -4.88
CA VAL A 97 8.99 -7.05 -4.82
C VAL A 97 8.59 -6.21 -6.01
N LEU A 98 8.20 -4.97 -5.73
CA LEU A 98 7.82 -3.99 -6.73
C LEU A 98 8.80 -2.83 -6.74
N PHE A 99 9.02 -2.21 -7.89
CA PHE A 99 9.69 -0.92 -8.03
C PHE A 99 8.83 -0.02 -8.91
N ASN A 100 8.51 1.18 -8.43
CA ASN A 100 7.56 2.10 -9.07
C ASN A 100 6.19 1.49 -9.38
N GLY A 101 5.78 0.48 -8.62
CA GLY A 101 4.54 -0.26 -8.83
C GLY A 101 4.64 -1.43 -9.81
N ASP A 102 5.76 -1.59 -10.51
CA ASP A 102 6.01 -2.72 -11.40
C ASP A 102 6.64 -3.88 -10.63
N VAL A 103 6.18 -5.11 -10.87
CA VAL A 103 6.74 -6.31 -10.25
C VAL A 103 8.12 -6.60 -10.83
N ILE A 104 9.15 -6.62 -9.98
CA ILE A 104 10.54 -6.88 -10.38
C ILE A 104 11.07 -8.23 -9.88
N LEU A 105 10.42 -8.83 -8.88
CA LEU A 105 10.79 -10.14 -8.35
C LEU A 105 9.56 -10.81 -7.74
N GLU A 106 9.38 -12.09 -8.04
CA GLU A 106 8.51 -12.98 -7.29
C GLU A 106 9.34 -14.16 -6.80
N SER A 107 9.21 -14.50 -5.52
CA SER A 107 9.96 -15.59 -4.90
C SER A 107 9.19 -16.15 -3.70
N ARG A 108 9.80 -17.09 -2.98
CA ARG A 108 9.32 -17.59 -1.68
C ARG A 108 10.32 -17.21 -0.61
N ILE A 109 9.82 -16.79 0.55
CA ILE A 109 10.67 -16.51 1.72
C ILE A 109 11.05 -17.86 2.34
N VAL A 110 12.32 -18.25 2.22
CA VAL A 110 12.83 -19.52 2.76
C VAL A 110 13.59 -19.36 4.08
N SER A 111 13.95 -18.13 4.43
CA SER A 111 14.66 -17.82 5.67
C SER A 111 14.38 -16.37 6.11
N PRO A 112 14.57 -16.06 7.40
CA PRO A 112 14.65 -14.68 7.86
C PRO A 112 15.86 -13.96 7.21
N ILE A 113 15.81 -12.64 7.16
CA ILE A 113 16.90 -11.79 6.67
C ILE A 113 17.19 -10.71 7.72
N LYS A 114 18.48 -10.45 7.97
CA LYS A 114 18.95 -9.32 8.77
C LYS A 114 19.43 -8.20 7.84
N THR A 115 18.52 -7.31 7.48
CA THR A 115 18.73 -6.28 6.46
C THR A 115 19.75 -5.20 6.86
N GLU A 116 20.00 -5.05 8.17
CA GLU A 116 21.06 -4.19 8.70
C GLU A 116 22.48 -4.73 8.44
N GLY A 117 22.62 -6.05 8.24
CA GLY A 117 23.86 -6.69 7.82
C GLY A 117 24.18 -6.49 6.34
N GLY A 118 23.20 -6.01 5.57
CA GLY A 118 23.27 -5.85 4.14
C GLY A 118 22.70 -7.06 3.39
N PHE A 119 22.08 -6.81 2.24
CA PHE A 119 21.49 -7.83 1.39
C PHE A 119 21.54 -7.42 -0.08
N TYR A 120 21.43 -8.41 -0.98
CA TYR A 120 21.35 -8.19 -2.41
C TYR A 120 19.91 -8.32 -2.89
N GLN A 121 19.38 -7.24 -3.46
CA GLN A 121 18.11 -7.24 -4.17
C GLN A 121 18.35 -7.60 -5.63
N SER A 122 17.75 -8.69 -6.09
CA SER A 122 17.74 -9.03 -7.53
C SER A 122 16.83 -8.06 -8.31
N ALA A 123 17.23 -7.77 -9.55
CA ALA A 123 16.45 -7.01 -10.51
C ALA A 123 16.38 -7.78 -11.85
N PRO A 124 15.36 -7.54 -12.69
CA PRO A 124 15.19 -8.24 -13.96
C PRO A 124 16.33 -8.01 -14.95
N THR A 125 16.93 -6.81 -14.95
CA THR A 125 18.00 -6.42 -15.87
C THR A 125 19.03 -5.54 -15.18
N GLN A 126 20.22 -5.42 -15.78
CA GLN A 126 21.26 -4.52 -15.27
C GLN A 126 20.79 -3.06 -15.26
N ASN A 127 20.04 -2.65 -16.29
CA ASN A 127 19.47 -1.31 -16.36
C ASN A 127 18.50 -1.05 -15.19
N GLU A 128 17.68 -2.05 -14.85
CA GLU A 128 16.74 -1.94 -13.73
C GLU A 128 17.47 -1.87 -12.38
N ALA A 129 18.51 -2.67 -12.18
CA ALA A 129 19.39 -2.56 -11.01
C ALA A 129 20.02 -1.16 -10.89
N LEU A 130 20.45 -0.57 -12.02
CA LEU A 130 21.00 0.79 -12.04
C LEU A 130 19.95 1.85 -11.66
N LYS A 131 18.73 1.77 -12.22
CA LYS A 131 17.63 2.69 -11.87
C LYS A 131 17.27 2.60 -10.39
N ILE A 132 17.16 1.38 -9.86
CA ILE A 132 16.88 1.13 -8.44
C ILE A 132 17.99 1.75 -7.59
N ALA A 133 19.26 1.47 -7.89
CA ALA A 133 20.38 2.02 -7.14
C ALA A 133 20.41 3.55 -7.19
N GLN A 134 20.17 4.15 -8.37
CA GLN A 134 20.12 5.61 -8.55
C GLN A 134 18.96 6.26 -7.80
N PHE A 135 17.80 5.60 -7.72
CA PHE A 135 16.66 6.09 -6.94
C PHE A 135 17.05 6.27 -5.46
N TYR A 136 17.88 5.39 -4.91
CA TYR A 136 18.27 5.41 -3.49
C TYR A 136 19.62 6.08 -3.19
N LYS A 137 20.27 6.64 -4.20
CA LYS A 137 21.44 7.51 -4.00
C LYS A 137 21.04 8.87 -3.46
#